data_AF-A0A8S8YAJ5-F1
#
_entry.id   AF-A0A8S8YAJ5-F1
#
_cell.length_a   1.000
_cell.length_b   1.000
_cell.length_c   1.000
_cell.angle_alpha   90.00
_cell.angle_beta   90.00
_cell.angle_gamma   90.00
#
_symmetry.space_group_name_H-M   'P 1'
#
loop_
_entity.id
_entity.type
_entity.pdbx_description
1 polymer ?
#
loop_
_entity_poly.entity_id
_entity_poly.type
_entity_poly.pdbx_seq_one_letter_code
_entity_poly.pdbx_strand_id
1 'polypeptide(L)'
;MDAGPSRQRRALRPSQRRLDEGQHVDLPPRLQHLARLPWLECYLQQLRTEGKSENTRKTYLTSIRPLLDTTLPGETAPDDVDALCVAEVAERVEPLNGRVDRWVHSLSDLKPSSFNTKLAAARHLLNWLGHRWPEHLVRARTGRRLPRTLTRRELSDVLEAARWHEDPLARVVVTMMLDTGLRVSEICDLDLDAVDVDDQSAMVRSGKVTRTAWYCSRSGP
;
A
#
# COMPACT_ATOMS: atom_id res chain seq x y z
N MET A 1 66.44 15.86 -20.22
CA MET A 1 65.67 15.85 -18.96
C MET A 1 64.23 16.13 -19.35
N ASP A 2 63.47 15.05 -19.49
CA ASP A 2 62.17 15.00 -20.15
C ASP A 2 61.07 15.24 -19.10
N ALA A 3 60.30 16.33 -19.22
CA ALA A 3 59.17 16.63 -18.36
C ALA A 3 57.88 16.47 -19.18
N GLY A 4 57.30 15.27 -19.13
CA GLY A 4 56.03 14.96 -19.77
C GLY A 4 54.86 15.76 -19.17
N PRO A 5 53.79 16.03 -19.94
CA PRO A 5 52.66 16.82 -19.45
C PRO A 5 51.87 16.04 -18.42
N SER A 6 51.67 16.67 -17.27
CA SER A 6 50.87 16.21 -16.15
C SER A 6 49.42 15.98 -16.57
N ARG A 7 49.03 14.70 -16.70
CA ARG A 7 47.63 14.28 -16.83
C ARG A 7 46.87 14.67 -15.56
N GLN A 8 46.19 15.82 -15.59
CA GLN A 8 45.15 16.13 -14.62
C GLN A 8 44.04 15.08 -14.78
N ARG A 9 43.88 14.23 -13.77
CA ARG A 9 42.75 13.31 -13.67
C ARG A 9 41.48 14.16 -13.50
N ARG A 10 40.71 14.34 -14.57
CA ARG A 10 39.33 14.83 -14.49
C ARG A 10 38.57 13.90 -13.54
N ALA A 11 38.01 14.46 -12.48
CA ALA A 11 37.11 13.74 -11.60
C ALA A 11 35.93 13.20 -12.43
N LEU A 12 35.86 11.88 -12.56
CA LEU A 12 34.70 11.18 -13.09
C LEU A 12 33.59 11.25 -12.05
N ARG A 13 32.69 12.23 -12.22
CA ARG A 13 31.24 12.24 -11.90
C ARG A 13 30.77 13.57 -11.31
N PRO A 14 30.06 14.38 -12.09
CA PRO A 14 28.85 15.03 -11.63
C PRO A 14 27.69 14.08 -11.94
N SER A 15 27.19 13.36 -10.92
CA SER A 15 25.92 12.65 -11.05
C SER A 15 24.81 13.66 -11.28
N GLN A 16 24.05 13.49 -12.36
CA GLN A 16 22.77 14.17 -12.65
C GLN A 16 22.84 15.52 -13.38
N ARG A 17 23.62 15.62 -14.45
CA ARG A 17 23.18 16.41 -15.62
C ARG A 17 23.22 15.51 -16.85
N ARG A 18 22.10 15.40 -17.58
CA ARG A 18 22.12 14.85 -18.94
C ARG A 18 23.13 15.70 -19.72
N LEU A 19 24.08 15.04 -20.36
CA LEU A 19 25.01 15.69 -21.29
C LEU A 19 24.33 16.05 -22.63
N ASP A 20 23.07 15.66 -22.82
CA ASP A 20 22.22 15.97 -23.97
C ASP A 20 21.14 16.98 -23.54
N GLU A 21 21.41 18.27 -23.73
CA GLU A 21 20.46 19.37 -23.49
C GLU A 21 19.34 19.45 -24.56
N GLY A 22 19.18 18.43 -25.41
CA GLY A 22 18.28 18.48 -26.57
C GLY A 22 17.52 17.21 -26.94
N GLN A 23 17.66 16.09 -26.21
CA GLN A 23 16.84 14.90 -26.47
C GLN A 23 15.54 14.97 -25.67
N HIS A 24 14.44 15.19 -26.39
CA HIS A 24 13.08 14.94 -25.90
C HIS A 24 13.00 13.60 -25.15
N VAL A 25 12.09 13.52 -24.18
CA VAL A 25 11.78 12.26 -23.51
C VAL A 25 11.34 11.23 -24.56
N ASP A 26 12.17 10.21 -24.75
CA ASP A 26 11.88 9.13 -25.69
C ASP A 26 10.79 8.22 -25.11
N LEU A 27 9.59 8.33 -25.69
CA LEU A 27 8.50 7.42 -25.39
C LEU A 27 8.84 6.00 -25.90
N PRO A 28 8.45 4.95 -25.15
CA PRO A 28 8.54 3.57 -25.62
C PRO A 28 7.86 3.39 -26.98
N PRO A 29 8.33 2.49 -27.86
CA PRO A 29 7.75 2.28 -29.19
C PRO A 29 6.23 2.07 -29.19
N ARG A 30 5.70 1.37 -28.17
CA ARG A 30 4.26 1.13 -27.96
C ARG A 30 3.43 2.41 -27.72
N LEU A 31 4.05 3.52 -27.32
CA LEU A 31 3.40 4.79 -27.03
C LEU A 31 3.70 5.87 -28.07
N GLN A 32 4.63 5.64 -29.01
CA GLN A 32 4.98 6.64 -30.03
C GLN A 32 3.76 7.05 -30.86
N HIS A 33 2.88 6.11 -31.22
CA HIS A 33 1.64 6.42 -31.94
C HIS A 33 0.59 7.15 -31.08
N LEU A 34 0.70 7.12 -29.74
CA LEU A 34 -0.19 7.84 -28.83
C LEU A 34 0.38 9.20 -28.41
N ALA A 35 1.60 9.54 -28.81
CA ALA A 35 2.36 10.67 -28.28
C ALA A 35 1.57 12.00 -28.28
N ARG A 36 0.79 12.26 -29.34
CA ARG A 36 -0.01 13.48 -29.53
C ARG A 36 -1.48 13.34 -29.11
N LEU A 37 -1.89 12.17 -28.64
CA LEU A 37 -3.27 11.94 -28.18
C LEU A 37 -3.44 12.42 -26.74
N PRO A 38 -4.68 12.73 -26.31
CA PRO A 38 -4.96 13.12 -24.93
C PRO A 38 -4.50 12.04 -23.95
N TRP A 39 -3.64 12.42 -22.99
CA TRP A 39 -3.05 11.45 -22.07
C TRP A 39 -4.10 10.79 -21.19
N LEU A 40 -5.11 11.56 -20.77
CA LEU A 40 -6.12 11.12 -19.81
C LEU A 40 -6.90 9.91 -20.32
N GLU A 41 -7.41 10.00 -21.54
CA GLU A 41 -8.17 8.91 -22.18
C GLU A 41 -7.27 7.71 -22.46
N CYS A 42 -6.05 7.93 -22.96
CA CYS A 42 -5.09 6.87 -23.21
C CYS A 42 -4.74 6.10 -21.92
N TYR A 43 -4.50 6.83 -20.83
CA TYR A 43 -4.16 6.27 -19.54
C TYR A 43 -5.36 5.58 -18.88
N LEU A 44 -6.57 6.17 -18.97
CA LEU A 44 -7.80 5.53 -18.51
C LEU A 44 -8.05 4.21 -19.23
N GLN A 45 -7.81 4.16 -20.54
CA GLN A 45 -7.95 2.94 -21.31
C GLN A 45 -6.92 1.89 -20.88
N GLN A 46 -5.67 2.29 -20.63
CA GLN A 46 -4.65 1.40 -20.06
C GLN A 46 -5.10 0.81 -18.71
N LEU A 47 -5.65 1.63 -17.81
CA LEU A 47 -6.13 1.11 -16.51
C LEU A 47 -7.33 0.17 -16.67
N ARG A 48 -8.19 0.38 -17.67
CA ARG A 48 -9.30 -0.53 -17.99
C ARG A 48 -8.80 -1.87 -18.53
N THR A 49 -7.84 -1.87 -19.45
CA THR A 49 -7.27 -3.11 -20.02
C THR A 49 -6.54 -3.95 -18.98
N GLU A 50 -5.95 -3.31 -17.96
CA GLU A 50 -5.36 -4.00 -16.81
C GLU A 50 -6.38 -4.48 -15.75
N GLY A 51 -7.67 -4.26 -15.96
CA GLY A 51 -8.73 -4.70 -15.05
C GLY A 51 -8.83 -3.87 -13.75
N LYS A 52 -8.33 -2.63 -13.72
CA LYS A 52 -8.45 -1.78 -12.51
C LYS A 52 -9.91 -1.35 -12.30
N SER A 53 -10.37 -1.47 -11.05
CA SER A 53 -11.72 -1.05 -10.66
C SER A 53 -11.97 0.45 -10.93
N GLU A 54 -13.24 0.85 -11.02
CA GLU A 54 -13.59 2.28 -11.17
C GLU A 54 -13.04 3.13 -10.03
N ASN A 55 -13.15 2.64 -8.79
CA ASN A 55 -12.64 3.35 -7.63
C ASN A 55 -11.11 3.51 -7.67
N THR A 56 -10.40 2.48 -8.12
CA THR A 56 -8.94 2.53 -8.31
C THR A 56 -8.57 3.54 -9.39
N ARG A 57 -9.27 3.55 -10.53
CA ARG A 57 -9.06 4.52 -11.62
C ARG A 57 -9.22 5.96 -11.13
N LYS A 58 -10.32 6.25 -10.42
CA LYS A 58 -10.57 7.56 -9.80
C LYS A 58 -9.44 7.94 -8.83
N THR A 59 -9.08 7.03 -7.94
CA THR A 59 -7.99 7.22 -6.96
C THR A 59 -6.65 7.54 -7.64
N TYR A 60 -6.34 6.86 -8.74
CA TYR A 60 -5.11 7.09 -9.49
C TYR A 60 -5.11 8.48 -10.13
N LEU A 61 -6.19 8.87 -10.80
CA LEU A 61 -6.31 10.19 -11.43
C LEU A 61 -6.22 11.32 -10.42
N THR A 62 -6.98 11.25 -9.32
CA THR A 62 -6.91 12.25 -8.24
C THR A 62 -5.53 12.31 -7.57
N SER A 63 -4.74 11.24 -7.66
CA SER A 63 -3.36 11.22 -7.15
C SER A 63 -2.36 11.80 -8.13
N ILE A 64 -2.57 11.62 -9.44
CA ILE A 64 -1.68 12.04 -10.52
C ILE A 64 -1.87 13.52 -10.87
N ARG A 65 -3.09 14.04 -10.91
CA ARG A 65 -3.33 15.45 -11.28
C ARG A 65 -2.48 16.44 -10.46
N PRO A 66 -2.38 16.33 -9.12
CA PRO A 66 -1.50 17.20 -8.35
C PRO A 66 -0.01 17.10 -8.71
N LEU A 67 0.46 15.94 -9.19
CA LEU A 67 1.83 15.77 -9.69
C LEU A 67 2.02 16.56 -10.99
N LEU A 68 1.03 16.55 -11.89
CA LEU A 68 1.05 17.33 -13.11
C LEU A 68 0.89 18.83 -12.79
N ASP A 69 0.05 19.22 -11.84
CA ASP A 69 -0.13 20.62 -11.46
C ASP A 69 1.09 21.23 -10.76
N THR A 70 1.94 20.40 -10.13
CA THR A 70 3.14 20.87 -9.42
C THR A 70 4.05 21.61 -10.40
N THR A 71 4.34 22.89 -10.16
CA THR A 71 5.25 23.73 -10.99
C THR A 71 6.66 23.82 -10.40
N LEU A 72 7.65 23.97 -11.28
CA LEU A 72 9.04 24.28 -10.91
C LEU A 72 9.30 25.80 -10.96
N PRO A 73 10.35 26.31 -10.27
CA PRO A 73 10.69 27.73 -10.31
C PRO A 73 10.94 28.21 -11.75
N GLY A 74 10.26 29.29 -12.17
CA GLY A 74 10.39 29.85 -13.52
C GLY A 74 9.50 29.21 -14.58
N GLU A 75 8.63 28.27 -14.20
CA GLU A 75 7.68 27.61 -15.10
C GLU A 75 6.26 28.16 -14.93
N THR A 76 5.53 28.28 -16.03
CA THR A 76 4.09 28.59 -16.00
C THR A 76 3.31 27.32 -15.70
N ALA A 77 2.30 27.43 -14.82
CA ALA A 77 1.36 26.33 -14.60
C ALA A 77 0.61 26.01 -15.90
N PRO A 78 0.35 24.72 -16.21
CA PRO A 78 -0.55 24.36 -17.29
C PRO A 78 -1.96 24.87 -16.95
N ASP A 79 -2.66 25.40 -17.95
CA ASP A 79 -4.05 25.86 -17.78
C ASP A 79 -4.99 24.70 -17.45
N ASP A 80 -4.79 23.56 -18.14
CA ASP A 80 -5.51 22.33 -17.91
C ASP A 80 -4.58 21.13 -18.11
N VAL A 81 -4.33 20.40 -17.02
CA VAL A 81 -3.52 19.18 -17.06
C VAL A 81 -4.20 18.04 -17.82
N ASP A 82 -5.53 18.00 -17.88
CA ASP A 82 -6.26 16.95 -18.57
C ASP A 82 -6.20 17.13 -20.10
N ALA A 83 -5.92 18.36 -20.58
CA ALA A 83 -5.77 18.70 -22.00
C ALA A 83 -4.39 18.32 -22.59
N LEU A 84 -3.43 17.94 -21.75
CA LEU A 84 -2.08 17.57 -22.21
C LEU A 84 -2.10 16.32 -23.11
N CYS A 85 -1.10 16.20 -23.98
CA CYS A 85 -0.83 14.97 -24.70
C CYS A 85 0.10 14.03 -23.93
N VAL A 86 0.18 12.76 -24.37
CA VAL A 86 1.04 11.75 -23.73
C VAL A 86 2.51 12.18 -23.67
N ALA A 87 3.02 12.83 -24.73
CA ALA A 87 4.39 13.31 -24.79
C ALA A 87 4.66 14.45 -23.78
N GLU A 88 3.77 15.43 -23.69
CA GLU A 88 3.87 16.53 -22.73
C GLU A 88 3.84 16.00 -21.29
N VAL A 89 2.96 15.04 -21.00
CA VAL A 89 2.93 14.40 -19.67
C VAL A 89 4.23 13.65 -19.39
N ALA A 90 4.78 12.93 -20.37
CA ALA A 90 6.05 12.21 -20.21
C ALA A 90 7.22 13.15 -19.91
N GLU A 91 7.32 14.28 -20.60
CA GLU A 91 8.32 15.32 -20.32
C GLU A 91 8.12 15.95 -18.94
N ARG A 92 6.87 16.24 -18.60
CA ARG A 92 6.51 16.89 -17.34
C ARG A 92 6.83 16.03 -16.12
N VAL A 93 6.59 14.72 -16.18
CA VAL A 93 6.87 13.78 -15.08
C VAL A 93 8.25 13.13 -15.16
N GLU A 94 9.13 13.62 -16.04
CA GLU A 94 10.52 13.16 -16.15
C GLU A 94 11.19 13.21 -14.77
N PRO A 95 11.62 12.06 -14.20
CA PRO A 95 12.12 12.03 -12.84
C PRO A 95 13.38 12.88 -12.60
N LEU A 96 14.15 13.16 -13.65
CA LEU A 96 15.37 13.96 -13.55
C LEU A 96 15.13 15.49 -13.43
N ASN A 97 13.91 15.97 -13.66
CA ASN A 97 13.61 17.41 -13.58
C ASN A 97 13.31 17.90 -12.15
N GLY A 98 13.19 16.99 -11.18
CA GLY A 98 12.93 17.31 -9.77
C GLY A 98 11.46 17.64 -9.43
N ARG A 99 10.54 17.59 -10.40
CA ARG A 99 9.09 17.83 -10.17
C ARG A 99 8.49 16.73 -9.29
N VAL A 100 8.87 15.48 -9.54
CA VAL A 100 8.40 14.34 -8.73
C VAL A 100 8.83 14.52 -7.27
N ASP A 101 10.07 14.97 -7.03
CA ASP A 101 10.58 15.27 -5.69
C ASP A 101 9.80 16.38 -5.00
N ARG A 102 9.61 17.51 -5.69
CA ARG A 102 8.83 18.64 -5.19
C ARG A 102 7.40 18.24 -4.85
N TRP A 103 6.78 17.44 -5.72
CA TRP A 103 5.45 16.90 -5.48
C TRP A 103 5.44 16.01 -4.23
N VAL A 104 6.37 15.05 -4.11
CA VAL A 104 6.47 14.17 -2.94
C VAL A 104 6.67 14.97 -1.65
N HIS A 105 7.50 16.02 -1.67
CA HIS A 105 7.68 16.90 -0.51
C HIS A 105 6.40 17.61 -0.09
N SER A 106 5.51 17.96 -1.04
CA SER A 106 4.20 18.55 -0.71
C SER A 106 3.24 17.57 -0.04
N LEU A 107 3.57 16.28 -0.02
CA LEU A 107 2.77 15.22 0.60
C LEU A 107 3.20 14.88 2.04
N SER A 108 4.11 15.65 2.64
CA SER A 108 4.71 15.35 3.96
C SER A 108 3.70 15.14 5.09
N ASP A 109 2.58 15.87 5.03
CA ASP A 109 1.59 15.91 6.12
C ASP A 109 0.52 14.82 6.00
N LEU A 110 0.58 14.00 4.95
CA LEU A 110 -0.40 12.94 4.71
C LEU A 110 -0.15 11.70 5.59
N LYS A 111 -1.25 11.03 5.95
CA LYS A 111 -1.19 9.70 6.57
C LYS A 111 -0.40 8.73 5.67
N PRO A 112 0.41 7.80 6.23
CA PRO A 112 1.24 6.88 5.45
C PRO A 112 0.49 6.07 4.39
N SER A 113 -0.75 5.67 4.66
CA SER A 113 -1.60 4.95 3.70
C SER A 113 -1.96 5.80 2.48
N SER A 114 -2.34 7.07 2.70
CA SER A 114 -2.67 8.03 1.64
C SER A 114 -1.43 8.39 0.83
N PHE A 115 -0.30 8.64 1.50
CA PHE A 115 0.99 8.87 0.86
C PHE A 115 1.38 7.71 -0.07
N ASN A 116 1.35 6.48 0.43
CA ASN A 116 1.68 5.28 -0.35
C ASN A 116 0.73 5.05 -1.54
N THR A 117 -0.54 5.42 -1.39
CA THR A 117 -1.53 5.33 -2.47
C THR A 117 -1.18 6.30 -3.59
N LYS A 118 -0.82 7.54 -3.25
CA LYS A 118 -0.35 8.54 -4.21
C LYS A 118 0.92 8.09 -4.92
N LEU A 119 1.93 7.62 -4.18
CA LEU A 119 3.17 7.09 -4.76
C LEU A 119 2.92 5.90 -5.70
N ALA A 120 1.99 5.00 -5.35
CA ALA A 120 1.65 3.87 -6.21
C ALA A 120 1.04 4.33 -7.55
N ALA A 121 0.16 5.33 -7.53
CA ALA A 121 -0.42 5.91 -8.74
C ALA A 121 0.63 6.60 -9.62
N ALA A 122 1.49 7.43 -9.02
CA ALA A 122 2.57 8.10 -9.74
C ALA A 122 3.56 7.10 -10.34
N ARG A 123 4.01 6.11 -9.56
CA ARG A 123 4.89 5.03 -10.05
C ARG A 123 4.27 4.26 -11.21
N HIS A 124 2.97 4.02 -11.15
CA HIS A 124 2.25 3.35 -12.24
C HIS A 124 2.29 4.17 -13.54
N LEU A 125 2.01 5.47 -13.45
CA LEU A 125 2.07 6.38 -14.59
C LEU A 125 3.48 6.42 -15.19
N LEU A 126 4.51 6.61 -14.36
CA LEU A 126 5.90 6.65 -14.80
C LEU A 126 6.29 5.36 -15.55
N ASN A 127 5.97 4.20 -14.97
CA ASN A 127 6.23 2.91 -15.61
C ASN A 127 5.51 2.77 -16.96
N TRP A 128 4.25 3.23 -17.05
CA TRP A 128 3.50 3.20 -18.30
C TRP A 128 4.18 4.06 -19.37
N LEU A 129 4.65 5.26 -19.01
CA LEU A 129 5.36 6.19 -19.89
C LEU A 129 6.79 5.74 -20.24
N GLY A 130 7.32 4.69 -19.61
CA GLY A 130 8.68 4.18 -19.86
C GLY A 130 9.74 4.76 -18.93
N HIS A 131 9.35 5.61 -17.98
CA HIS A 131 10.23 6.17 -16.97
C HIS A 131 10.59 5.15 -15.91
N ARG A 132 11.77 5.32 -15.30
CA ARG A 132 12.16 4.59 -14.09
C ARG A 132 11.76 5.38 -12.87
N TRP A 133 11.13 4.71 -11.90
CA TRP A 133 10.84 5.30 -10.61
C TRP A 133 12.15 5.63 -9.85
N PRO A 134 12.32 6.84 -9.28
CA PRO A 134 13.51 7.18 -8.51
C PRO A 134 13.69 6.31 -7.26
N GLU A 135 14.91 5.83 -7.04
CA GLU A 135 15.21 4.88 -5.96
C GLU A 135 15.11 5.50 -4.55
N HIS A 136 15.39 6.79 -4.43
CA HIS A 136 15.31 7.51 -3.15
C HIS A 136 13.88 7.79 -2.71
N LEU A 137 12.89 7.67 -3.61
CA LEU A 137 11.48 7.83 -3.27
C LEU A 137 10.91 6.51 -2.78
N VAL A 138 10.87 6.35 -1.45
CA VAL A 138 10.45 5.12 -0.78
C VAL A 138 9.07 5.28 -0.16
N ARG A 139 8.32 4.17 -0.09
CA ARG A 139 7.03 4.11 0.60
C ARG A 139 7.19 4.36 2.09
N ALA A 140 6.25 5.11 2.67
CA ALA A 140 6.15 5.31 4.10
C ALA A 140 5.81 3.98 4.82
N ARG A 141 6.41 3.74 5.98
CA ARG A 141 6.10 2.56 6.79
C ARG A 141 4.64 2.64 7.26
N THR A 142 3.84 1.65 6.88
CA THR A 142 2.44 1.55 7.36
C THR A 142 2.40 0.56 8.52
N GLY A 143 1.63 0.87 9.56
CA GLY A 143 1.38 -0.07 10.65
C GLY A 143 0.79 -1.38 10.15
N ARG A 144 0.99 -2.48 10.88
CA ARG A 144 0.34 -3.76 10.56
C ARG A 144 -1.17 -3.56 10.57
N ARG A 145 -1.84 -4.00 9.49
CA ARG A 145 -3.31 -4.04 9.47
C ARG A 145 -3.74 -5.03 10.54
N LEU A 146 -4.69 -4.63 11.40
CA LEU A 146 -5.29 -5.59 12.31
C LEU A 146 -5.90 -6.74 11.48
N PRO A 147 -5.77 -8.00 11.94
CA PRO A 147 -6.53 -9.10 11.36
C PRO A 147 -8.01 -8.75 11.29
N ARG A 148 -8.66 -9.15 10.21
CA ARG A 148 -10.12 -8.98 10.07
C ARG A 148 -10.81 -9.83 11.14
N THR A 149 -11.83 -9.29 11.78
CA THR A 149 -12.71 -10.04 12.69
C THR A 149 -13.66 -10.93 11.89
N LEU A 150 -13.98 -12.10 12.43
CA LEU A 150 -14.98 -13.00 11.84
C LEU A 150 -16.35 -12.29 11.77
N THR A 151 -17.07 -12.51 10.68
CA THR A 151 -18.49 -12.13 10.55
C THR A 151 -19.38 -13.09 11.33
N ARG A 152 -20.64 -12.73 11.57
CA ARG A 152 -21.61 -13.62 12.24
C ARG A 152 -21.77 -14.97 11.53
N ARG A 153 -21.74 -14.98 10.19
CA ARG A 153 -21.84 -16.21 9.39
C ARG A 153 -20.59 -17.07 9.57
N GLU A 154 -19.40 -16.48 9.39
CA GLU A 154 -18.13 -17.19 9.56
C GLU A 154 -17.99 -17.74 11.00
N LEU A 155 -18.52 -17.03 12.00
CA LEU A 155 -18.58 -17.51 13.39
C LEU A 155 -19.47 -18.76 13.53
N SER A 156 -20.66 -18.76 12.92
CA SER A 156 -21.54 -19.94 12.90
C SER A 156 -20.87 -21.12 12.20
N ASP A 157 -20.20 -20.87 11.06
CA ASP A 157 -19.49 -21.89 10.30
C ASP A 157 -18.36 -22.53 11.15
N VAL A 158 -17.65 -21.73 11.95
CA VAL A 158 -16.61 -22.22 12.89
C VAL A 158 -17.22 -23.05 14.02
N LEU A 159 -18.33 -22.61 14.60
CA LEU A 159 -19.03 -23.37 15.65
C LEU A 159 -19.57 -24.71 15.13
N GLU A 160 -20.10 -24.73 13.91
CA GLU A 160 -20.58 -25.95 13.26
C GLU A 160 -19.43 -26.91 12.94
N ALA A 161 -18.32 -26.41 12.37
CA ALA A 161 -17.14 -27.21 12.11
C ALA A 161 -16.57 -27.83 13.40
N ALA A 162 -16.51 -27.05 14.50
CA ALA A 162 -16.06 -27.56 15.79
C ALA A 162 -17.00 -28.62 16.38
N ARG A 163 -18.31 -28.53 16.10
CA ARG A 163 -19.31 -29.53 16.54
C ARG A 163 -19.13 -30.88 15.87
N TRP A 164 -18.78 -30.88 14.58
CA TRP A 164 -18.61 -32.10 13.77
C TRP A 164 -17.18 -32.62 13.73
N HIS A 165 -16.26 -31.98 14.46
CA HIS A 165 -14.86 -32.38 14.55
C HIS A 165 -14.71 -33.71 15.29
N GLU A 166 -13.72 -34.51 14.90
CA GLU A 166 -13.45 -35.84 15.47
C GLU A 166 -13.10 -35.77 16.97
N ASP A 167 -12.35 -34.74 17.36
CA ASP A 167 -12.01 -34.48 18.75
C ASP A 167 -13.14 -33.69 19.46
N PRO A 168 -13.83 -34.27 20.45
CA PRO A 168 -14.88 -33.59 21.20
C PRO A 168 -14.37 -32.37 21.99
N LEU A 169 -13.07 -32.32 22.31
CA LEU A 169 -12.45 -31.17 22.99
C LEU A 169 -12.43 -29.92 22.11
N ALA A 170 -12.38 -30.08 20.78
CA ALA A 170 -12.35 -28.97 19.83
C ALA A 170 -13.56 -28.05 20.01
N ARG A 171 -14.75 -28.62 20.20
CA ARG A 171 -15.98 -27.87 20.48
C ARG A 171 -15.87 -27.07 21.78
N VAL A 172 -15.35 -27.69 22.84
CA VAL A 172 -15.22 -27.04 24.16
C VAL A 172 -14.24 -25.87 24.08
N VAL A 173 -13.07 -26.08 23.49
CA VAL A 173 -12.04 -25.05 23.33
C VAL A 173 -12.56 -23.89 22.50
N VAL A 174 -13.16 -24.16 21.34
CA VAL A 174 -13.68 -23.11 20.44
C VAL A 174 -14.79 -22.32 21.12
N THR A 175 -15.76 -22.97 21.77
CA THR A 175 -16.83 -22.28 22.49
C THR A 175 -16.29 -21.45 23.64
N MET A 176 -15.37 -22.00 24.45
CA MET A 176 -14.72 -21.26 25.53
C MET A 176 -14.01 -20.03 24.99
N MET A 177 -13.16 -20.15 23.95
CA MET A 177 -12.48 -19.01 23.35
C MET A 177 -13.44 -17.93 22.85
N LEU A 178 -14.57 -18.32 22.26
CA LEU A 178 -15.53 -17.39 21.66
C LEU A 178 -16.41 -16.69 22.68
N ASP A 179 -16.90 -17.40 23.71
CA ASP A 179 -17.82 -16.83 24.70
C ASP A 179 -17.06 -16.05 25.79
N THR A 180 -15.87 -16.50 26.18
CA THR A 180 -15.10 -15.90 27.29
C THR A 180 -13.98 -14.96 26.84
N GLY A 181 -13.52 -15.08 25.58
CA GLY A 181 -12.36 -14.35 25.08
C GLY A 181 -11.02 -14.80 25.70
N LEU A 182 -10.96 -16.01 26.26
CA LEU A 182 -9.71 -16.57 26.80
C LEU A 182 -8.69 -16.84 25.69
N ARG A 183 -7.41 -16.63 26.02
CA ARG A 183 -6.29 -17.00 25.15
C ARG A 183 -6.14 -18.52 25.15
N VAL A 184 -5.61 -19.07 24.06
CA VAL A 184 -5.35 -20.53 23.94
C VAL A 184 -4.55 -21.04 25.12
N SER A 185 -3.48 -20.33 25.51
CA SER A 185 -2.65 -20.72 26.67
C SER A 185 -3.45 -20.77 27.97
N GLU A 186 -4.38 -19.84 28.17
CA GLU A 186 -5.19 -19.79 29.40
C GLU A 186 -6.22 -20.92 29.46
N ILE A 187 -6.66 -21.44 28.31
CA ILE A 187 -7.53 -22.62 28.25
C ILE A 187 -6.73 -23.89 28.45
N CYS A 188 -5.53 -23.97 27.89
CA CYS A 188 -4.63 -25.11 28.08
C CYS A 188 -4.19 -25.28 29.55
N ASP A 189 -4.06 -24.17 30.27
CA ASP A 189 -3.64 -24.15 31.68
C ASP A 189 -4.84 -24.18 32.65
N LEU A 190 -6.07 -24.40 32.16
CA LEU A 190 -7.27 -24.40 32.98
C LEU A 190 -7.47 -25.74 33.69
N ASP A 191 -7.43 -25.72 35.02
CA ASP A 191 -7.75 -26.89 35.86
C ASP A 191 -9.27 -27.15 35.86
N LEU A 192 -9.67 -28.42 35.90
CA LEU A 192 -11.09 -28.81 35.94
C LEU A 192 -11.80 -28.28 37.19
N ASP A 193 -11.11 -28.24 38.33
CA ASP A 193 -11.62 -27.71 39.60
C ASP A 193 -11.89 -26.20 39.57
N ALA A 194 -11.37 -25.52 38.55
CA ALA A 194 -11.59 -24.11 38.34
C ALA A 194 -12.82 -23.81 37.47
N VAL A 195 -13.52 -24.84 36.96
CA VAL A 195 -14.73 -24.70 36.15
C VAL A 195 -15.96 -24.99 37.01
N ASP A 196 -16.79 -23.97 37.20
CA ASP A 196 -18.10 -24.09 37.84
C ASP A 196 -19.19 -24.18 36.78
N VAL A 197 -19.78 -25.37 36.65
CA VAL A 197 -20.81 -25.65 35.64
C VAL A 197 -22.17 -25.12 36.06
N ASP A 198 -22.43 -25.01 37.37
CA ASP A 198 -23.70 -24.52 37.90
C ASP A 198 -23.79 -22.99 37.75
N ASP A 199 -22.67 -22.31 38.01
CA ASP A 199 -22.52 -20.86 37.87
C ASP A 199 -22.12 -20.44 36.43
N GLN A 200 -21.82 -21.40 35.56
CA GLN A 200 -21.34 -21.18 34.19
C GLN A 200 -20.11 -20.27 34.13
N SER A 201 -19.18 -20.49 35.06
CA SER A 201 -18.01 -19.66 35.24
C SER A 201 -16.74 -20.50 35.32
N ALA A 202 -15.61 -19.91 34.93
CA ALA A 202 -14.31 -20.53 34.96
C ALA A 202 -13.31 -19.56 35.58
N MET A 203 -12.57 -20.02 36.59
CA MET A 203 -11.56 -19.24 37.27
C MET A 203 -10.22 -19.39 36.56
N VAL A 204 -9.80 -18.33 35.88
CA VAL A 204 -8.56 -18.34 35.09
C VAL A 204 -7.45 -17.62 35.84
N ARG A 205 -6.30 -18.30 35.93
CA ARG A 205 -5.07 -17.75 36.50
C ARG A 205 -4.17 -17.28 35.37
N SER A 206 -3.87 -15.99 35.32
CA SER A 206 -2.96 -15.40 34.33
C SER A 206 -1.81 -14.72 35.07
N GLY A 207 -0.73 -15.47 35.28
CA GLY A 207 0.41 -15.01 36.09
C GLY A 207 0.03 -14.78 37.56
N LYS A 208 0.17 -13.55 38.06
CA LYS A 208 -0.15 -13.18 39.46
C LYS A 208 -1.61 -12.76 39.68
N VAL A 209 -2.43 -12.73 38.63
CA VAL A 209 -3.81 -12.23 38.69
C VAL A 209 -4.78 -13.36 38.40
N THR A 210 -5.82 -13.47 39.22
CA THR A 210 -6.94 -14.40 39.05
C THR A 210 -8.15 -13.64 38.53
N ARG A 211 -8.84 -14.17 37.51
CA ARG A 211 -10.07 -13.61 36.96
C ARG A 211 -11.14 -14.68 36.77
N THR A 212 -12.40 -14.32 36.97
CA THR A 212 -13.54 -15.18 36.64
C THR A 212 -14.03 -14.86 35.24
N ALA A 213 -14.10 -15.88 34.38
CA ALA A 213 -14.63 -15.81 33.03
C ALA A 213 -15.97 -16.53 32.98
N TRP A 214 -17.01 -15.88 32.47
CA TRP A 214 -18.34 -16.45 32.35
C TRP A 214 -18.53 -17.00 30.94
N TYR A 215 -18.96 -18.25 30.83
CA TYR A 215 -19.31 -18.85 29.55
C TYR A 215 -20.82 -19.01 29.47
N CYS A 216 -21.39 -18.88 28.28
CA CYS A 216 -22.84 -19.01 28.10
C CYS A 216 -23.16 -20.47 27.78
N SER A 217 -23.99 -21.14 28.58
CA SER A 217 -24.60 -22.38 28.10
C SER A 217 -25.60 -22.01 27.01
N ARG A 218 -25.22 -22.12 25.74
CA ARG A 218 -26.21 -22.14 24.66
C ARG A 218 -26.90 -23.49 24.72
N SER A 219 -27.93 -23.58 25.55
CA SER A 219 -28.92 -24.65 25.49
C SER A 219 -29.47 -24.65 24.07
N GLY A 220 -29.13 -25.69 23.30
CA GLY A 220 -29.73 -25.89 21.99
C GLY A 220 -31.25 -26.10 22.14
N PRO A 221 -32.05 -25.76 21.12
CA PRO A 221 -33.36 -26.37 20.97
C PRO A 221 -33.23 -27.89 20.77
#